data_AF-A0A5J4N3M1-F1
#
_entry.id   AF-A0A5J4N3M1-F1
#
_cell.length_a   1.000
_cell.length_b   1.000
_cell.length_c   1.000
_cell.angle_alpha   90.00
_cell.angle_beta   90.00
_cell.angle_gamma   90.00
#
_symmetry.space_group_name_H-M   'P 1'
#
loop_
_entity.id
_entity.type
_entity.pdbx_description
1 polymer ?
#
loop_
_entity_poly.entity_id
_entity_poly.type
_entity_poly.pdbx_seq_one_letter_code
_entity_poly.pdbx_strand_id
1 'polypeptide(L)'
;NRVNVVESKRTLWQKLKATMKFLYLISDKYDFFFKADDDTYVITDNLYKLLKKMDPDEAFLMGSRYICKWNKTHNVRFFHGGAGYVISRAAIKLLVEKALDKNPRCPRTNGQLEDVKTSEHLRRIGRYQNVSRTLQE
;
A
#
# COMPACT_ATOMS: atom_id res chain seq x y z
N ASN A 1 -11.24 14.78 9.73
CA ASN A 1 -11.10 14.92 8.25
C ASN A 1 -11.96 13.91 7.53
N ARG A 2 -13.08 14.33 6.92
CA ARG A 2 -13.78 13.51 5.90
C ARG A 2 -13.22 13.87 4.54
N VAL A 3 -12.90 12.87 3.73
CA VAL A 3 -12.53 13.05 2.33
C VAL A 3 -13.82 13.34 1.57
N ASN A 4 -13.99 14.54 1.02
CA ASN A 4 -15.22 14.94 0.33
C ASN A 4 -15.25 14.37 -1.10
N VAL A 5 -15.36 13.05 -1.20
CA VAL A 5 -15.31 12.27 -2.44
C VAL A 5 -16.46 11.26 -2.40
N VAL A 6 -17.21 11.16 -3.50
CA VAL A 6 -18.33 10.21 -3.62
C VAL A 6 -17.82 8.78 -3.44
N GLU A 7 -18.50 8.01 -2.59
CA GLU A 7 -18.21 6.60 -2.37
C GLU A 7 -18.40 5.80 -3.67
N SER A 8 -17.31 5.31 -4.24
CA SER A 8 -17.33 4.49 -5.46
C SER A 8 -16.04 3.71 -5.64
N LYS A 9 -16.09 2.55 -6.30
CA LYS A 9 -14.88 1.84 -6.77
C LYS A 9 -13.99 2.72 -7.66
N ARG A 10 -14.58 3.70 -8.36
CA ARG A 10 -13.85 4.62 -9.24
C ARG A 10 -13.05 5.69 -8.48
N THR A 11 -13.36 5.90 -7.20
CA THR A 11 -12.74 6.93 -6.37
C THR A 11 -11.75 6.36 -5.33
N LEU A 12 -11.51 5.04 -5.34
CA LEU A 12 -10.60 4.37 -4.41
C LEU A 12 -9.21 5.00 -4.37
N TRP A 13 -8.64 5.34 -5.54
CA TRP A 13 -7.34 6.00 -5.58
C TRP A 13 -7.35 7.38 -4.90
N GLN A 14 -8.40 8.19 -5.06
CA GLN A 14 -8.49 9.49 -4.41
C GLN A 14 -8.61 9.37 -2.90
N LYS A 15 -9.45 8.43 -2.43
CA LYS A 15 -9.58 8.13 -1.01
C LYS A 15 -8.24 7.69 -0.44
N LEU A 16 -7.55 6.77 -1.12
CA LEU A 16 -6.25 6.30 -0.68
C LEU A 16 -5.23 7.45 -0.62
N LYS A 17 -5.16 8.32 -1.63
CA LYS A 17 -4.25 9.49 -1.59
C LYS A 17 -4.52 10.38 -0.38
N ALA A 18 -5.80 10.67 -0.10
CA ALA A 18 -6.17 11.48 1.04
C ALA A 18 -5.84 10.78 2.37
N THR A 19 -6.07 9.47 2.46
CA THR A 19 -5.67 8.64 3.60
C THR A 19 -4.16 8.67 3.78
N MET A 20 -3.35 8.43 2.75
CA MET A 20 -1.89 8.45 2.86
C MET A 20 -1.35 9.81 3.31
N LYS A 21 -1.92 10.92 2.82
CA LYS A 21 -1.59 12.27 3.30
C LYS A 21 -1.92 12.45 4.77
N PHE A 22 -3.04 11.91 5.23
CA PHE A 22 -3.40 11.95 6.66
C PHE A 22 -2.45 11.08 7.49
N LEU A 23 -2.18 9.84 7.05
CA LEU A 23 -1.26 8.92 7.73
C LEU A 23 0.14 9.52 7.86
N TYR A 24 0.60 10.27 6.86
CA TYR A 24 1.87 11.00 6.92
C TYR A 24 1.93 11.98 8.09
N LEU A 25 0.87 12.74 8.36
CA LEU A 25 0.80 13.70 9.48
C LEU A 25 0.88 13.03 10.85
N ILE A 26 0.49 11.76 10.94
CA ILE A 26 0.54 10.97 12.17
C ILE A 26 1.63 9.90 12.14
N SER A 27 2.51 9.93 11.13
CA SER A 27 3.42 8.81 10.86
C SER A 27 4.40 8.56 11.98
N ASP A 28 4.80 9.60 12.73
CA ASP A 28 5.71 9.47 13.88
C ASP A 28 5.06 8.81 15.11
N LYS A 29 3.73 8.62 15.10
CA LYS A 29 2.99 8.00 16.22
C LYS A 29 2.81 6.49 16.06
N TYR A 30 3.09 5.93 14.88
CA TYR A 30 2.82 4.53 14.57
C TYR A 30 3.98 3.92 13.76
N ASP A 31 4.25 2.65 13.99
CA ASP A 31 5.31 1.91 13.28
C ASP A 31 4.83 1.38 11.92
N PHE A 32 3.60 0.86 11.88
CA PHE A 32 3.02 0.21 10.72
C PHE A 32 1.56 0.61 10.52
N PHE A 33 1.13 0.61 9.27
CA PHE A 33 -0.23 0.92 8.85
C PHE A 33 -0.78 -0.27 8.07
N PHE A 34 -1.98 -0.73 8.41
CA PHE A 34 -2.62 -1.85 7.73
C PHE A 34 -3.87 -1.37 6.98
N LYS A 35 -3.91 -1.63 5.67
CA LYS A 35 -5.10 -1.42 4.85
C LYS A 35 -5.84 -2.75 4.72
N ALA A 36 -7.15 -2.72 4.91
CA ALA A 36 -8.07 -3.83 4.66
C ALA A 36 -9.40 -3.30 4.11
N ASP A 37 -10.15 -4.19 3.46
CA ASP A 37 -11.53 -3.94 3.06
C ASP A 37 -12.49 -4.37 4.19
N ASP A 38 -13.75 -3.96 4.13
CA ASP A 38 -14.77 -4.23 5.17
C ASP A 38 -15.21 -5.70 5.23
N ASP A 39 -14.84 -6.50 4.23
CA ASP A 39 -15.03 -7.93 4.13
C ASP A 39 -13.75 -8.74 4.47
N THR A 40 -12.72 -8.10 5.02
CA THR A 40 -11.45 -8.74 5.38
C THR A 40 -11.40 -9.17 6.86
N TYR A 41 -11.14 -10.45 7.12
CA TYR A 41 -10.85 -10.97 8.47
C TYR A 41 -9.35 -11.02 8.76
N VAL A 42 -8.92 -10.56 9.95
CA VAL A 42 -7.51 -10.43 10.33
C VAL A 42 -7.25 -11.09 11.69
N ILE A 43 -6.31 -12.03 11.73
CA ILE A 43 -5.78 -12.55 13.00
C ILE A 43 -4.66 -11.62 13.45
N THR A 44 -5.00 -10.65 14.29
CA THR A 44 -4.10 -9.57 14.71
C THR A 44 -2.86 -10.07 15.45
N ASP A 45 -2.95 -11.17 16.21
CA ASP A 45 -1.81 -11.76 16.93
C ASP A 45 -0.74 -12.28 15.97
N ASN A 46 -1.14 -12.89 14.86
CA ASN A 46 -0.22 -13.35 13.83
C ASN A 46 0.43 -12.18 13.11
N LEU A 47 -0.37 -11.15 12.80
CA LEU A 47 0.13 -9.92 12.21
C LEU A 47 1.15 -9.23 13.13
N TYR A 48 0.85 -9.10 14.42
CA TYR A 48 1.73 -8.51 15.41
C TYR A 48 3.06 -9.27 15.54
N LYS A 49 3.01 -10.60 15.64
CA LYS A 49 4.21 -11.46 15.71
C LYS A 49 5.10 -11.31 14.48
N LEU A 50 4.51 -11.11 13.30
CA LEU A 50 5.24 -10.86 12.06
C LEU A 50 5.90 -9.48 12.06
N LEU A 51 5.15 -8.44 12.42
CA LEU A 51 5.61 -7.05 12.42
C LEU A 51 6.67 -6.75 13.48
N LYS A 52 6.64 -7.46 14.61
CA LYS A 52 7.68 -7.34 15.66
C LYS A 52 9.11 -7.63 15.18
N LYS A 53 9.25 -8.29 14.02
CA LYS A 53 10.54 -8.66 13.41
C LYS A 53 10.98 -7.68 12.31
N MET A 54 10.19 -6.64 12.04
CA MET A 54 10.42 -5.69 10.96
C MET A 54 10.90 -4.35 11.51
N ASP A 55 11.71 -3.64 10.73
CA ASP A 55 12.10 -2.27 11.02
C ASP A 55 11.07 -1.30 10.40
N PRO A 56 10.35 -0.49 11.20
CA PRO A 56 9.40 0.50 10.67
C PRO A 56 10.06 1.64 9.88
N ASP A 57 11.35 1.87 10.07
CA ASP A 57 12.14 2.89 9.34
C ASP A 57 12.75 2.34 8.04
N GLU A 58 12.62 1.04 7.79
CA GLU A 58 12.76 0.48 6.46
C GLU A 58 11.47 0.65 5.66
N ALA A 59 11.56 1.28 4.50
CA ALA A 59 10.40 1.44 3.63
C ALA A 59 10.01 0.11 2.98
N PHE A 60 8.83 -0.42 3.31
CA PHE A 60 8.28 -1.61 2.67
C PHE A 60 6.75 -1.60 2.58
N LEU A 61 6.26 -2.46 1.68
CA LEU A 61 4.88 -2.92 1.61
C LEU A 61 4.90 -4.44 1.77
N MET A 62 3.97 -4.99 2.53
CA MET A 62 3.85 -6.43 2.78
C MET A 62 2.41 -6.87 2.68
N GLY A 63 2.14 -7.99 1.99
CA GLY A 63 0.80 -8.54 1.85
C GLY A 63 0.76 -9.66 0.82
N SER A 64 -0.45 -10.02 0.38
CA SER A 64 -0.63 -11.04 -0.67
C SER A 64 -0.19 -10.49 -2.02
N ARG A 65 0.89 -11.04 -2.57
CA ARG A 65 1.46 -10.58 -3.84
C ARG A 65 0.76 -11.23 -5.02
N TYR A 66 0.26 -10.43 -5.94
CA TYR A 66 -0.33 -10.87 -7.19
C TYR A 66 0.53 -10.47 -8.39
N ILE A 67 0.57 -11.32 -9.41
CA ILE A 67 1.18 -11.02 -10.72
C ILE A 67 0.05 -11.08 -11.74
N CYS A 68 -0.36 -9.91 -12.26
CA CYS A 68 -1.27 -9.85 -13.39
C CYS A 68 -0.46 -9.81 -14.69
N LYS A 69 -0.74 -10.77 -15.58
CA LYS A 69 -0.19 -10.79 -16.94
C LYS A 69 -1.06 -9.89 -17.81
N TRP A 70 -0.59 -8.66 -18.08
CA TRP A 70 -1.32 -7.71 -18.91
C TRP A 70 -1.15 -8.02 -20.40
N ASN A 71 0.06 -8.39 -20.82
CA ASN A 71 0.35 -8.96 -22.13
C ASN A 71 1.60 -9.86 -22.07
N LYS A 72 2.05 -10.40 -23.22
CA LYS A 72 3.21 -11.32 -23.30
C LYS A 72 4.51 -10.73 -22.72
N THR A 73 4.66 -9.41 -22.66
CA THR A 73 5.89 -8.74 -22.24
C THR A 73 5.73 -7.89 -20.97
N HIS A 74 4.50 -7.62 -20.54
CA HIS A 74 4.19 -6.73 -19.42
C HIS A 74 3.45 -7.47 -18.31
N ASN A 75 4.16 -7.64 -17.19
CA ASN A 75 3.63 -8.18 -15.94
C ASN A 75 3.52 -7.06 -14.90
N VAL A 76 2.32 -6.87 -14.36
CA VAL A 76 2.07 -5.96 -13.25
C VAL A 76 2.16 -6.74 -11.95
N ARG A 77 3.02 -6.29 -11.04
CA ARG A 77 3.19 -6.89 -9.71
C ARG A 77 2.67 -5.93 -8.65
N PHE A 78 1.73 -6.40 -7.84
CA PHE A 78 1.11 -5.59 -6.80
C PHE A 78 0.70 -6.44 -5.59
N PHE A 79 0.47 -5.78 -4.46
CA PHE A 79 -0.16 -6.41 -3.30
C PHE A 79 -1.67 -6.30 -3.42
N HIS A 80 -2.39 -7.41 -3.40
CA HIS A 80 -3.82 -7.45 -3.65
C HIS A 80 -4.60 -6.65 -2.60
N GLY A 81 -5.40 -5.67 -3.05
CA GLY A 81 -6.12 -4.76 -2.15
C GLY A 81 -7.06 -5.46 -1.17
N GLY A 82 -7.82 -6.45 -1.65
CA GLY A 82 -8.80 -7.19 -0.83
C GLY A 82 -8.21 -8.24 0.11
N ALA A 83 -6.91 -8.57 -0.04
CA ALA A 83 -6.22 -9.41 0.95
C ALA A 83 -5.66 -8.58 2.12
N GLY A 84 -5.71 -7.26 1.99
CA GLY A 84 -5.03 -6.32 2.85
C GLY A 84 -3.51 -6.29 2.65
N TYR A 85 -2.90 -5.19 3.08
CA TYR A 85 -1.46 -5.00 3.06
C TYR A 85 -0.98 -4.03 4.14
N VAL A 86 0.23 -4.25 4.62
CA VAL A 86 0.95 -3.41 5.57
C VAL A 86 1.85 -2.44 4.84
N ILE A 87 1.93 -1.22 5.35
CA ILE A 87 2.84 -0.15 4.92
C ILE A 87 3.65 0.29 6.14
N SER A 88 4.98 0.34 6.04
CA SER A 88 5.82 0.87 7.12
C SER A 88 5.76 2.40 7.22
N ARG A 89 6.13 2.95 8.38
CA ARG A 89 6.27 4.39 8.60
C ARG A 89 7.14 5.05 7.52
N ALA A 90 8.32 4.50 7.25
CA ALA A 90 9.20 5.04 6.21
C ALA A 90 8.58 4.97 4.81
N ALA A 91 7.80 3.92 4.50
CA ALA A 91 7.10 3.82 3.23
C ALA A 91 6.01 4.88 3.07
N ILE A 92 5.24 5.20 4.12
CA ILE A 92 4.26 6.31 4.10
C ILE A 92 4.97 7.64 3.81
N LYS A 93 6.06 7.95 4.52
CA LYS A 93 6.84 9.17 4.32
C LYS A 93 7.35 9.28 2.88
N LEU A 94 8.02 8.25 2.38
CA LEU A 94 8.52 8.24 1.01
C LEU A 94 7.42 8.36 -0.04
N LEU A 95 6.29 7.66 0.15
CA LEU A 95 5.18 7.69 -0.80
C LEU A 95 4.58 9.10 -0.91
N VAL A 96 4.36 9.79 0.20
CA VAL A 96 3.81 11.16 0.19
C VAL A 96 4.85 12.19 -0.26
N GLU A 97 6.11 12.05 0.17
CA GLU A 97 7.15 13.03 -0.13
C GLU A 97 7.66 12.97 -1.57
N LYS A 98 7.71 11.78 -2.18
CA LYS A 98 8.36 11.56 -3.48
C LYS A 98 7.43 11.08 -4.58
N ALA A 99 6.28 10.49 -4.24
CA ALA A 99 5.46 9.76 -5.21
C ALA A 99 4.11 10.45 -5.47
N LEU A 100 3.31 10.68 -4.44
CA LEU A 100 1.96 11.24 -4.57
C LEU A 100 1.99 12.67 -5.10
N ASP A 101 1.27 12.90 -6.20
CA ASP A 101 1.10 14.19 -6.91
C ASP A 101 2.41 14.83 -7.44
N LYS A 102 3.58 14.33 -7.03
CA LYS A 102 4.92 14.80 -7.41
C LYS A 102 5.56 13.97 -8.52
N ASN A 103 5.18 12.70 -8.66
CA ASN A 103 5.68 11.86 -9.74
C ASN A 103 4.89 12.16 -11.04
N PRO A 104 5.54 12.52 -12.17
CA PRO A 104 4.85 12.76 -13.43
C PRO A 104 4.08 11.55 -13.95
N ARG A 105 4.49 10.34 -13.53
CA ARG A 105 3.83 9.06 -13.83
C ARG A 105 2.79 8.66 -12.78
N CYS A 106 2.55 9.49 -11.76
CA CYS A 106 1.41 9.30 -10.87
C CYS A 106 0.13 9.49 -11.66
N PRO A 107 -0.79 8.52 -11.70
CA PRO A 107 -2.06 8.67 -12.38
C PRO A 107 -2.80 9.87 -11.80
N ARG A 108 -2.89 10.93 -12.60
CA ARG A 108 -3.68 12.13 -12.29
C ARG A 108 -5.18 11.86 -12.44
N THR A 109 -5.53 10.80 -13.16
CA THR A 109 -6.89 10.36 -13.39
C THR A 109 -7.45 9.61 -12.18
N ASN A 110 -8.71 9.93 -11.86
CA ASN A 110 -9.53 9.12 -10.97
C ASN A 110 -9.65 7.72 -11.59
N GLY A 111 -9.61 6.69 -10.76
CA GLY A 111 -9.72 5.34 -11.29
C GLY A 111 -9.56 4.27 -10.24
N GLN A 112 -9.98 3.08 -10.65
CA GLN A 112 -9.83 1.81 -9.95
C GLN A 112 -8.34 1.44 -9.80
N LEU A 113 -8.08 0.31 -9.11
CA LEU A 113 -6.75 -0.29 -8.92
C LEU A 113 -5.84 0.52 -7.99
N GLU A 114 -6.31 0.86 -6.78
CA GLU A 114 -5.50 1.59 -5.81
C GLU A 114 -4.27 0.78 -5.38
N ASP A 115 -4.44 -0.53 -5.32
CA ASP A 115 -3.45 -1.53 -4.96
C ASP A 115 -2.29 -1.63 -5.97
N VAL A 116 -2.62 -1.66 -7.26
CA VAL A 116 -1.65 -1.58 -8.37
C VAL A 116 -0.88 -0.27 -8.30
N LYS A 117 -1.60 0.85 -8.19
CA LYS A 117 -0.99 2.19 -8.16
C LYS A 117 -0.05 2.35 -6.97
N THR A 118 -0.47 1.93 -5.78
CA THR A 118 0.36 1.99 -4.56
C THR A 118 1.63 1.18 -4.71
N SER A 119 1.49 -0.06 -5.19
CA SER A 119 2.62 -0.96 -5.41
C SER A 119 3.61 -0.42 -6.45
N GLU A 120 3.12 0.17 -7.55
CA GLU A 120 3.99 0.78 -8.56
C GLU A 120 4.78 1.98 -8.02
N HIS A 121 4.14 2.86 -7.26
CA HIS A 121 4.81 4.03 -6.69
C HIS A 121 5.91 3.62 -5.71
N LEU A 122 5.61 2.69 -4.80
CA LEU A 122 6.60 2.25 -3.83
C LEU A 122 7.76 1.47 -4.48
N ARG A 123 7.46 0.65 -5.49
CA ARG A 123 8.50 -0.08 -6.24
C ARG A 123 9.47 0.88 -6.95
N ARG A 124 8.97 2.00 -7.48
CA ARG A 124 9.81 2.99 -8.19
C ARG A 124 10.69 3.83 -7.26
N ILE A 125 10.34 3.96 -5.97
CA ILE A 125 11.11 4.75 -4.99
C ILE A 125 12.15 3.94 -4.19
N GLY A 126 12.30 2.64 -4.48
CA GLY A 126 13.58 1.96 -4.27
C GLY A 126 13.71 1.00 -3.08
N ARG A 127 12.66 0.72 -2.31
CA ARG A 127 12.69 -0.35 -1.28
C ARG A 127 11.36 -1.11 -1.27
N TYR A 128 11.37 -2.26 -1.94
CA TYR A 128 10.25 -3.18 -2.02
C TYR A 128 10.72 -4.50 -1.40
N GLN A 129 10.56 -4.65 -0.08
CA GLN A 129 10.85 -5.93 0.56
C GLN A 129 9.70 -6.91 0.30
N ASN A 130 10.03 -8.04 -0.31
CA ASN A 130 9.12 -9.16 -0.45
C ASN A 130 9.05 -9.90 0.88
N VAL A 131 8.02 -9.63 1.68
CA VAL A 131 7.70 -10.50 2.81
C VAL A 131 6.40 -11.24 2.51
N SER A 132 6.44 -12.10 1.50
CA SER A 132 5.45 -13.16 1.34
C SER A 132 6.05 -14.40 1.99
N ARG A 133 5.77 -14.62 3.28
CA ARG A 133 5.93 -15.96 3.83
C ARG A 133 4.75 -16.78 3.34
N THR A 134 4.94 -17.48 2.21
CA THR A 134 4.43 -18.84 2.20
C THR A 134 5.05 -19.46 3.45
N LEU A 135 4.24 -19.90 4.40
CA LEU A 135 4.74 -20.83 5.41
C LEU A 135 5.33 -21.98 4.59
N GLN A 136 6.66 -22.03 4.52
CA GLN A 136 7.34 -23.28 4.25
C GLN A 136 7.08 -24.10 5.50
N GLU A 137 5.96 -24.81 5.50
CA GLU A 137 5.87 -26.12 6.13
C GLU A 137 6.63 -27.10 5.25
#